data_AF-A0A830D689-F1
#
_entry.id   AF-A0A830D689-F1
#
_cell.length_a   1.000
_cell.length_b   1.000
_cell.length_c   1.000
_cell.angle_alpha   90.00
_cell.angle_beta   90.00
_cell.angle_gamma   90.00
#
_symmetry.space_group_name_H-M   'P 1'
#
loop_
_entity.id
_entity.type
_entity.pdbx_description
1 polymer ?
#
loop_
_entity_poly.entity_id
_entity_poly.type
_entity_poly.pdbx_seq_one_letter_code
_entity_poly.pdbx_strand_id
1 'polypeptide(L)'
;KAADDTKKQNVLRPLSPHLPIYKPQLSSTTSILNRISGIYLTAYALSFYLVPVKMGSIYFSYEGFYQFLFYSSKLTLLSTEIAALAFAYHAYAGVRHLL
;
A
#
# COMPACT_ATOMS: atom_id res chain seq x y z
N LYS A 1 -1.24 13.89 32.18
CA LYS A 1 -2.25 12.92 31.69
C LYS A 1 -1.63 11.70 30.99
N ALA A 2 -0.43 11.82 30.39
CA ALA A 2 0.29 10.70 29.76
C ALA A 2 1.04 9.75 30.72
N ALA A 3 1.04 10.01 32.03
CA ALA A 3 1.74 9.19 33.04
C ALA A 3 0.85 8.14 33.72
N ASP A 4 -0.45 8.10 33.39
CA ASP A 4 -1.42 7.16 33.98
C ASP A 4 -1.61 5.88 33.13
N ASP A 5 -1.26 5.94 31.84
CA ASP A 5 -1.48 4.83 30.91
C ASP A 5 -0.52 3.64 31.12
N THR A 6 0.65 3.90 31.73
CA THR A 6 1.66 2.86 32.01
C THR A 6 1.29 2.00 33.23
N LYS A 7 0.45 2.50 34.14
CA LYS A 7 0.10 1.81 35.40
C LYS A 7 -1.07 0.84 35.26
N LYS A 8 -1.74 0.85 34.10
CA LYS A 8 -2.95 0.08 33.81
C LYS A 8 -2.67 -1.20 32.99
N GLN A 9 -1.46 -1.73 33.05
CA GLN A 9 -1.07 -2.92 32.27
C GLN A 9 -1.40 -4.26 32.96
N ASN A 10 -1.89 -4.26 34.21
CA ASN A 10 -2.15 -5.48 34.99
C ASN A 10 -3.63 -5.70 35.31
N VAL A 11 -4.53 -5.38 34.37
CA VAL A 11 -5.91 -5.86 34.42
C VAL A 11 -6.23 -6.47 33.07
N LEU A 12 -6.46 -7.79 33.04
CA LEU A 12 -6.85 -8.58 31.87
C LEU A 12 -8.28 -8.22 31.42
N ARG A 13 -8.52 -6.95 31.05
CA ARG A 13 -9.78 -6.55 30.44
C ARG A 13 -9.74 -6.96 28.97
N PRO A 14 -10.66 -7.80 28.50
CA PRO A 14 -10.72 -8.15 27.09
C PRO A 14 -11.03 -6.89 26.27
N LEU A 15 -10.35 -6.75 25.12
CA LEU A 15 -10.68 -5.71 24.15
C LEU A 15 -12.06 -6.01 23.58
N SER A 16 -12.96 -5.02 23.59
CA SER A 16 -14.26 -5.19 22.95
C SER A 16 -14.07 -5.49 21.45
N PRO A 17 -14.85 -6.43 20.88
CA PRO A 17 -14.81 -6.68 19.46
C PRO A 17 -15.17 -5.39 18.70
N HIS A 18 -14.40 -5.05 17.68
CA HIS A 18 -14.53 -3.79 16.94
C HIS A 18 -14.62 -4.06 15.44
N LEU A 19 -13.52 -4.42 14.76
CA LEU A 19 -13.55 -4.77 13.33
C LEU A 19 -14.49 -5.94 13.00
N PRO A 20 -14.51 -7.06 13.76
CA PRO A 20 -15.30 -8.23 13.39
C PRO A 20 -16.81 -8.02 13.45
N ILE A 21 -17.28 -7.08 14.28
CA ILE A 21 -18.71 -6.79 14.45
C ILE A 21 -19.14 -5.48 13.76
N TYR A 22 -18.19 -4.71 13.24
CA TYR A 22 -18.47 -3.44 12.57
C TYR A 22 -19.11 -3.67 11.20
N LYS A 23 -20.22 -2.99 10.93
CA LYS A 23 -20.85 -3.00 9.60
C LYS A 23 -20.11 -2.03 8.67
N PRO A 24 -19.50 -2.50 7.56
CA PRO A 24 -18.77 -1.62 6.66
C PRO A 24 -19.70 -0.59 6.00
N GLN A 25 -19.33 0.69 6.11
CA GLN A 25 -20.03 1.82 5.49
C GLN A 25 -19.31 2.23 4.20
N LEU A 26 -20.04 2.74 3.21
CA LEU A 26 -19.45 3.18 1.92
C LEU A 26 -18.37 4.26 2.10
N SER A 27 -18.56 5.18 3.04
CA SER A 27 -17.58 6.21 3.38
C SER A 27 -16.29 5.59 3.94
N SER A 28 -16.43 4.63 4.87
CA SER A 28 -15.31 3.92 5.50
C SER A 28 -14.51 3.08 4.50
N THR A 29 -15.21 2.34 3.61
CA THR A 29 -14.55 1.52 2.59
C THR A 29 -13.82 2.39 1.57
N THR A 30 -14.43 3.49 1.13
CA THR A 30 -13.79 4.45 0.22
C THR A 30 -12.52 5.06 0.83
N SER A 31 -12.56 5.40 2.12
CA SER A 31 -11.39 5.92 2.85
C SER A 31 -10.24 4.91 2.91
N ILE A 32 -10.54 3.64 3.22
CA ILE A 32 -9.55 2.56 3.26
C ILE A 32 -8.94 2.31 1.88
N LEU A 33 -9.78 2.22 0.83
CA LEU A 33 -9.33 2.04 -0.54
C LEU A 33 -8.46 3.20 -1.04
N ASN A 34 -8.75 4.43 -0.62
CA ASN A 34 -7.92 5.58 -0.97
C ASN A 34 -6.51 5.47 -0.37
N ARG A 35 -6.39 4.94 0.85
CA ARG A 35 -5.08 4.67 1.47
C ARG A 35 -4.34 3.55 0.75
N ILE A 36 -5.02 2.45 0.43
CA ILE A 36 -4.42 1.30 -0.25
C ILE A 36 -3.91 1.70 -1.64
N SER A 37 -4.70 2.44 -2.42
CA SER A 37 -4.28 2.94 -3.74
C SER A 37 -3.07 3.86 -3.67
N GLY A 38 -3.01 4.76 -2.68
CA GLY A 38 -1.84 5.63 -2.46
C GLY A 38 -0.57 4.86 -2.09
N ILE A 39 -0.67 3.87 -1.19
CA ILE A 39 0.46 2.99 -0.82
C ILE A 39 0.95 2.22 -2.05
N TYR A 40 0.02 1.63 -2.80
CA TYR A 40 0.34 0.88 -4.01
C TYR A 40 1.05 1.77 -5.04
N LEU A 41 0.51 2.96 -5.33
CA LEU A 41 1.11 3.88 -6.31
C LEU A 41 2.50 4.36 -5.88
N THR A 42 2.70 4.61 -4.58
CA THR A 42 4.01 4.99 -4.02
C THR A 42 5.02 3.86 -4.19
N ALA A 43 4.65 2.63 -3.84
CA ALA A 43 5.50 1.46 -4.01
C ALA A 43 5.81 1.18 -5.49
N TYR A 44 4.81 1.33 -6.36
CA TYR A 44 4.94 1.22 -7.80
C TYR A 44 5.98 2.24 -8.31
N ALA A 45 5.79 3.53 -8.06
CA ALA A 45 6.72 4.58 -8.48
C ALA A 45 8.15 4.36 -7.93
N LEU A 46 8.28 3.95 -6.66
CA LEU A 46 9.57 3.67 -6.05
C LEU A 46 10.27 2.48 -6.70
N SER A 47 9.53 1.43 -7.08
CA SER A 47 10.11 0.27 -7.77
C SER A 47 10.69 0.64 -9.14
N PHE A 48 10.02 1.51 -9.91
CA PHE A 48 10.54 2.04 -11.18
C PHE A 48 11.77 2.91 -11.00
N TYR A 49 11.91 3.60 -9.87
CA TYR A 49 13.10 4.40 -9.59
C TYR A 49 14.29 3.52 -9.14
N LEU A 50 14.08 2.63 -8.18
CA LEU A 50 15.18 1.89 -7.54
C LEU A 50 15.80 0.82 -8.45
N VAL A 51 14.97 0.08 -9.19
CA VAL A 51 15.43 -1.08 -9.98
C VAL A 51 16.40 -0.68 -11.09
N PRO A 52 16.05 0.23 -12.02
CA PRO A 52 16.96 0.62 -13.11
C PRO A 52 18.03 1.64 -12.68
N VAL A 53 17.69 2.65 -11.86
CA VAL A 53 18.61 3.79 -11.60
C VAL A 53 19.69 3.44 -10.58
N LYS A 54 19.35 2.66 -9.54
CA LYS A 54 20.30 2.35 -8.46
C LYS A 54 20.83 0.93 -8.47
N MET A 55 20.07 -0.03 -9.00
CA MET A 55 20.48 -1.45 -9.02
C MET A 55 20.90 -1.95 -10.41
N GLY A 56 21.13 -1.06 -11.38
CA GLY A 56 21.55 -1.44 -12.73
C GLY A 56 22.77 -2.37 -12.79
N SER A 57 23.76 -2.21 -11.91
CA SER A 57 24.90 -3.14 -11.85
C SER A 57 24.51 -4.54 -11.35
N ILE A 58 23.62 -4.63 -10.36
CA ILE A 58 23.13 -5.91 -9.83
C ILE A 58 22.20 -6.59 -10.85
N TYR A 59 21.47 -5.79 -11.63
CA TYR A 59 20.59 -6.24 -12.71
C TYR A 59 21.33 -7.09 -13.76
N PHE A 60 22.54 -6.69 -14.15
CA PHE A 60 23.32 -7.40 -15.17
C PHE A 60 24.32 -8.41 -14.59
N SER A 61 24.68 -8.31 -13.31
CA SER A 61 25.67 -9.20 -12.70
C SER A 61 25.09 -10.42 -11.99
N TYR A 62 23.82 -10.40 -11.58
CA TYR A 62 23.21 -11.50 -10.84
C TYR A 62 22.10 -12.20 -11.64
N GLU A 63 22.41 -13.40 -12.15
CA GLU A 63 21.55 -14.16 -13.06
C GLU A 63 20.14 -14.44 -12.47
N GLY A 64 20.05 -14.80 -11.18
CA GLY A 64 18.76 -15.06 -10.54
C GLY A 64 17.83 -13.85 -10.48
N PHE A 65 18.38 -12.65 -10.38
CA PHE A 65 17.62 -11.40 -10.34
C PHE A 65 17.19 -10.98 -11.74
N TYR A 66 18.06 -11.17 -12.74
CA TYR A 66 17.71 -11.02 -14.14
C TYR A 66 16.55 -11.94 -14.54
N GLN A 67 16.63 -13.24 -14.19
CA GLN A 67 15.55 -14.19 -14.48
C GLN A 67 14.25 -13.79 -13.77
N PHE A 68 14.31 -13.42 -12.49
CA PHE A 68 13.14 -12.93 -11.75
C PHE A 68 12.45 -11.74 -12.44
N LEU A 69 13.23 -10.74 -12.87
CA LEU A 69 12.68 -9.56 -13.56
C LEU A 69 12.20 -9.90 -14.96
N PHE A 70 12.86 -10.80 -15.68
CA PHE A 70 12.41 -11.26 -16.99
C PHE A 70 11.05 -11.96 -16.89
N TYR A 71 10.85 -12.86 -15.92
CA TYR A 71 9.54 -13.48 -15.70
C TYR A 71 8.50 -12.49 -15.21
N SER A 72 8.87 -11.59 -14.30
CA SER A 72 7.99 -10.52 -13.78
C SER A 72 7.60 -9.52 -14.87
N SER A 73 8.43 -9.33 -15.89
CA SER A 73 8.15 -8.42 -17.01
C SER A 73 6.87 -8.79 -17.75
N LYS A 74 6.48 -10.07 -17.75
CA LYS A 74 5.21 -10.54 -18.33
C LYS A 74 3.98 -9.98 -17.61
N LEU A 75 4.13 -9.60 -16.34
CA LEU A 75 3.07 -9.01 -15.53
C LEU A 75 3.06 -7.47 -15.59
N THR A 76 4.01 -6.85 -16.30
CA THR A 76 4.13 -5.38 -16.35
C THR A 76 2.87 -4.73 -16.92
N LEU A 77 2.31 -5.28 -18.00
CA LEU A 77 1.09 -4.76 -18.61
C LEU A 77 -0.09 -4.80 -17.63
N LEU A 78 -0.28 -5.92 -16.94
CA LEU A 78 -1.34 -6.01 -15.93
C LEU A 78 -1.10 -5.03 -14.78
N SER A 79 0.16 -4.90 -14.34
CA SER A 79 0.54 -3.97 -13.27
C SER A 79 0.34 -2.50 -13.68
N THR A 80 0.62 -2.13 -14.94
CA THR A 80 0.38 -0.77 -15.46
C THR A 80 -1.12 -0.44 -15.50
N GLU A 81 -1.97 -1.38 -15.90
CA GLU A 81 -3.43 -1.16 -15.91
C GLU A 81 -3.98 -0.98 -14.48
N ILE A 82 -3.53 -1.80 -13.53
CA ILE A 82 -3.90 -1.67 -12.12
C ILE A 82 -3.40 -0.33 -11.55
N ALA A 83 -2.19 0.11 -11.94
CA ALA A 83 -1.65 1.41 -11.55
C ALA A 83 -2.43 2.58 -12.14
N ALA A 84 -2.87 2.50 -13.39
CA ALA A 84 -3.73 3.50 -14.00
C ALA A 84 -5.07 3.60 -13.26
N LEU A 85 -5.70 2.47 -12.95
CA LEU A 85 -6.94 2.43 -12.17
C LEU A 85 -6.75 2.98 -10.75
N ALA A 86 -5.69 2.56 -10.05
CA ALA A 86 -5.37 3.03 -8.71
C ALA A 86 -5.10 4.55 -8.70
N PHE A 87 -4.39 5.06 -9.70
CA PHE A 87 -4.15 6.49 -9.87
C PHE A 87 -5.45 7.26 -10.09
N ALA A 88 -6.30 6.82 -11.03
CA ALA A 88 -7.58 7.46 -11.31
C ALA A 88 -8.48 7.49 -10.06
N TYR A 89 -8.56 6.38 -9.33
CA TYR A 89 -9.31 6.29 -8.08
C TYR A 89 -8.75 7.22 -6.99
N HIS A 90 -7.43 7.18 -6.77
CA HIS A 90 -6.77 7.98 -5.73
C HIS A 90 -6.87 9.48 -6.01
N ALA A 91 -6.70 9.88 -7.28
CA ALA A 91 -6.87 11.27 -7.71
C ALA A 91 -8.30 11.76 -7.50
N TYR A 92 -9.31 10.98 -7.93
CA TYR A 92 -10.72 11.33 -7.74
C TYR A 92 -11.10 11.44 -6.26
N ALA A 93 -10.73 10.45 -5.45
CA ALA A 93 -10.98 10.47 -4.02
C ALA A 93 -10.24 11.63 -3.33
N GLY A 94 -9.02 11.94 -3.78
CA GLY A 94 -8.23 13.09 -3.33
C GLY A 94 -8.93 14.42 -3.62
N VAL A 95 -9.43 14.63 -4.84
CA VAL A 95 -10.21 15.83 -5.19
C VAL A 95 -11.46 15.93 -4.32
N ARG A 96 -12.21 14.82 -4.14
CA ARG A 96 -13.38 14.78 -3.25
C ARG A 96 -13.04 15.11 -1.79
N HIS A 97 -11.82 14.84 -1.33
CA HIS A 97 -11.36 15.20 0.01
C HIS A 97 -10.96 16.67 0.16
N LEU A 98 -10.60 17.33 -0.95
CA LEU A 98 -10.24 18.76 -0.98
C LEU A 98 -11.45 19.67 -1.13
N LEU A 99 -12.53 19.17 -1.74
CA LEU A 99 -13.84 19.82 -1.82
C LEU A 99 -14.58 19.75 -0.47
#